data_AF-A0A851N437-F1
#
_entry.id   AF-A0A851N437-F1
#
_cell.length_a   1.000
_cell.length_b   1.000
_cell.length_c   1.000
_cell.angle_alpha   90.00
_cell.angle_beta   90.00
_cell.angle_gamma   90.00
#
_symmetry.space_group_name_H-M   'P 1'
#
loop_
_entity.id
_entity.type
_entity.pdbx_description
1 polymer ?
#
loop_
_entity_poly.entity_id
_entity_poly.type
_entity_poly.pdbx_seq_one_letter_code
_entity_poly.pdbx_strand_id
1 'polypeptide(L)'
;HSIIFFSIPAFLGEIREQNGHSHVHAAIVTEGAAVGSAEANAFSVLQHVLGAGPLIKRGSNVTSKLYQGIAKATTQPFDASAFNVNYSDSGLFGFYIISQAPHAGEVIKAALNQIKAIAQGSIAEDDVTKAKNQLKATYLMSVETAEGLLNEIGSESLVSGTHTSPSVVAQKIDSVATADVVNAAKKFVNGKKSMAASGDLGSTPFLDEL
;
A
#
# COMPACT_ATOMS: atom_id res chain seq x y z
N HIS A 1 20.60 -5.91 -2.58
CA HIS A 1 20.58 -7.27 -3.15
C HIS A 1 19.14 -7.55 -3.52
N SER A 2 18.88 -7.56 -4.83
CA SER A 2 17.69 -7.97 -5.57
C SER A 2 16.31 -7.58 -5.03
N ILE A 3 15.83 -6.40 -5.45
CA ILE A 3 14.40 -6.11 -5.53
C ILE A 3 13.90 -6.92 -6.73
N ILE A 4 13.22 -8.04 -6.45
CA ILE A 4 12.54 -8.83 -7.48
C ILE A 4 11.38 -7.98 -7.99
N PHE A 5 11.52 -7.46 -9.21
CA PHE A 5 10.43 -6.82 -9.93
C PHE A 5 9.42 -7.89 -10.32
N PHE A 6 8.38 -8.07 -9.51
CA PHE A 6 7.21 -8.84 -9.92
C PHE A 6 6.49 -8.05 -11.02
N SER A 7 6.72 -8.44 -12.27
CA SER A 7 5.81 -8.12 -13.37
C SER A 7 4.56 -8.97 -13.17
N ILE A 8 3.61 -8.47 -12.38
CA ILE A 8 2.27 -9.04 -12.32
C ILE A 8 1.64 -8.73 -13.68
N PRO A 9 1.34 -9.74 -14.53
CA PRO A 9 0.62 -9.49 -15.76
C PRO A 9 -0.72 -8.86 -15.40
N ALA A 10 -1.05 -7.80 -16.13
CA ALA A 10 -2.26 -7.00 -16.04
C ALA A 10 -3.43 -7.68 -15.31
N PHE A 11 -3.79 -7.13 -14.15
CA PHE A 11 -5.03 -7.36 -13.39
C PHE A 11 -5.78 -8.63 -13.78
N LEU A 12 -5.37 -9.80 -13.28
CA LEU A 12 -6.13 -11.07 -13.22
C LEU A 12 -5.14 -12.23 -13.11
N GLY A 13 -4.65 -12.52 -11.91
CA GLY A 13 -3.86 -13.73 -11.74
C GLY A 13 -3.38 -14.00 -10.32
N GLU A 14 -3.03 -15.26 -10.12
CA GLU A 14 -2.24 -15.71 -8.99
C GLU A 14 -0.93 -16.29 -9.52
N ILE A 15 0.20 -15.79 -9.02
CA ILE A 15 1.53 -16.35 -9.30
C ILE A 15 2.09 -16.89 -8.00
N ARG A 16 2.51 -18.16 -8.02
CA ARG A 16 3.08 -18.85 -6.87
C ARG A 16 4.44 -19.42 -7.24
N GLU A 17 5.47 -19.05 -6.50
CA GLU A 17 6.83 -19.53 -6.65
C GLU A 17 7.26 -20.28 -5.38
N GLN A 18 7.06 -21.59 -5.36
CA GLN A 18 7.56 -22.43 -4.26
C GLN A 18 9.09 -22.50 -4.32
N ASN A 19 9.76 -22.13 -3.23
CA ASN A 19 11.20 -22.24 -3.11
C ASN A 19 11.61 -22.69 -1.69
N GLY A 20 12.91 -22.88 -1.45
CA GLY A 20 13.44 -23.36 -0.17
C GLY A 20 13.61 -22.28 0.92
N HIS A 21 13.08 -21.06 0.73
CA HIS A 21 13.16 -20.02 1.75
C HIS A 21 12.20 -20.31 2.91
N SER A 22 12.64 -20.01 4.14
CA SER A 22 11.85 -20.23 5.36
C SER A 22 10.70 -19.24 5.58
N HIS A 23 10.62 -18.20 4.75
CA HIS A 23 9.62 -17.16 4.83
C HIS A 23 8.74 -17.17 3.59
N VAL A 24 7.50 -16.75 3.77
CA VAL A 24 6.57 -16.45 2.70
C VAL A 24 6.57 -14.96 2.47
N HIS A 25 6.77 -14.59 1.21
CA HIS A 25 6.57 -13.25 0.70
C HIS A 25 5.30 -13.26 -0.12
N ALA A 26 4.30 -12.47 0.26
CA ALA A 26 3.06 -12.37 -0.50
C ALA A 26 2.65 -10.91 -0.73
N ALA A 27 2.26 -10.60 -1.96
CA ALA A 27 1.66 -9.33 -2.35
C ALA A 27 0.24 -9.58 -2.81
N ILE A 28 -0.73 -8.84 -2.25
CA ILE A 28 -2.12 -8.86 -2.71
C ILE A 28 -2.48 -7.46 -3.16
N VAL A 29 -2.99 -7.37 -4.38
CA VAL A 29 -3.20 -6.11 -5.08
C VAL A 29 -4.55 -6.07 -5.77
N THR A 30 -5.08 -4.87 -5.94
CA THR A 30 -6.22 -4.57 -6.81
C THR A 30 -5.91 -3.36 -7.66
N GLU A 31 -6.81 -3.09 -8.62
CA GLU A 31 -6.81 -1.83 -9.34
C GLU A 31 -6.95 -0.66 -8.36
N GLY A 32 -6.02 0.28 -8.50
CA GLY A 32 -5.95 1.55 -7.80
C GLY A 32 -6.51 2.67 -8.66
N ALA A 33 -5.80 3.78 -8.76
CA ALA A 33 -6.24 4.93 -9.55
C ALA A 33 -5.13 5.50 -10.42
N ALA A 34 -5.52 6.08 -11.56
CA ALA A 34 -4.60 6.81 -12.44
C ALA A 34 -4.03 8.05 -11.74
N VAL A 35 -2.78 8.36 -12.08
CA VAL A 35 -2.06 9.53 -11.57
C VAL A 35 -2.83 10.83 -11.85
N GLY A 36 -2.75 11.78 -10.92
CA GLY A 36 -3.43 13.08 -11.03
C GLY A 36 -4.92 13.07 -10.68
N SER A 37 -5.56 11.90 -10.52
CA SER A 37 -6.95 11.80 -10.07
C SER A 37 -7.10 12.12 -8.57
N ALA A 38 -8.28 12.59 -8.15
CA ALA A 38 -8.59 12.75 -6.72
C ALA A 38 -8.54 11.42 -5.96
N GLU A 39 -8.86 10.32 -6.66
CA GLU A 39 -8.83 8.97 -6.11
C GLU A 39 -7.40 8.50 -5.81
N ALA A 40 -6.41 8.89 -6.62
CA ALA A 40 -5.01 8.60 -6.33
C ALA A 40 -4.56 9.21 -5.00
N ASN A 41 -5.01 10.43 -4.68
CA ASN A 41 -4.73 11.05 -3.38
C ASN A 41 -5.39 10.27 -2.23
N ALA A 42 -6.62 9.77 -2.42
CA ALA A 42 -7.29 8.93 -1.42
C ALA A 42 -6.55 7.61 -1.18
N PHE A 43 -6.06 6.95 -2.23
CA PHE A 43 -5.22 5.74 -2.10
C PHE A 43 -3.87 6.04 -1.44
N SER A 44 -3.24 7.17 -1.72
CA SER A 44 -1.99 7.59 -1.06
C SER A 44 -2.18 7.85 0.44
N VAL A 45 -3.30 8.46 0.84
CA VAL A 45 -3.64 8.60 2.27
C VAL A 45 -3.93 7.24 2.89
N LEU A 46 -4.69 6.37 2.21
CA LEU A 46 -4.97 5.01 2.69
C LEU A 46 -3.68 4.18 2.88
N GLN A 47 -2.70 4.30 1.97
CA GLN A 47 -1.38 3.68 2.11
C GLN A 47 -0.71 4.12 3.41
N HIS A 48 -0.75 5.41 3.76
CA HIS A 48 -0.13 5.93 4.97
C HIS A 48 -0.88 5.51 6.24
N VAL A 49 -2.21 5.37 6.19
CA VAL A 49 -3.00 4.79 7.28
C VAL A 49 -2.60 3.33 7.55
N LEU A 50 -2.47 2.54 6.49
CA LEU A 50 -2.10 1.13 6.57
C LEU A 50 -0.60 0.94 6.89
N GLY A 51 0.24 1.89 6.51
CA GLY A 51 1.68 1.91 6.76
C GLY A 51 2.50 1.72 5.49
N ALA A 52 3.19 2.78 5.07
CA ALA A 52 3.95 2.84 3.82
C ALA A 52 5.37 2.23 3.89
N GLY A 53 5.70 1.44 4.92
CA GLY A 53 7.07 0.98 5.17
C GLY A 53 7.84 1.87 6.15
N PRO A 54 8.86 1.35 6.84
CA PRO A 54 9.64 2.16 7.78
C PRO A 54 10.57 3.12 7.02
N LEU A 55 10.59 4.40 7.42
CA LEU A 55 11.47 5.44 6.84
C LEU A 55 12.96 5.26 7.17
N ILE A 56 13.29 4.35 8.10
CA ILE A 56 14.66 4.06 8.50
C ILE A 56 14.93 2.55 8.40
N LYS A 57 16.16 2.17 8.06
CA LYS A 57 16.56 0.77 7.78
C LYS A 57 16.28 -0.24 8.91
N ARG A 58 16.05 0.23 10.13
CA ARG A 58 15.72 -0.57 11.33
C ARG A 58 14.45 -0.07 12.02
N GLY A 59 13.60 0.63 11.28
CA GLY A 59 12.33 1.13 11.77
C GLY A 59 11.29 0.02 11.75
N SER A 60 10.23 0.19 12.52
CA SER A 60 9.08 -0.71 12.49
C SER A 60 7.81 0.08 12.30
N ASN A 61 6.87 -0.47 11.54
CA ASN A 61 5.56 0.11 11.30
C ASN A 61 4.56 -0.22 12.40
N VAL A 62 5.01 -0.48 13.64
CA VAL A 62 4.14 -0.89 14.76
C VAL A 62 2.92 0.00 15.02
N THR A 63 2.99 1.28 14.61
CA THR A 63 1.88 2.23 14.78
C THR A 63 0.88 2.25 13.62
N SER A 64 1.15 1.50 12.55
CA SER A 64 0.26 1.45 11.39
C SER A 64 -0.94 0.56 11.65
N LYS A 65 -2.08 0.86 11.01
CA LYS A 65 -3.29 0.08 11.19
C LYS A 65 -3.13 -1.35 10.69
N LEU A 66 -2.39 -1.55 9.60
CA LEU A 66 -2.13 -2.89 9.05
C LEU A 66 -1.36 -3.75 10.05
N TYR A 67 -0.28 -3.20 10.62
CA TYR A 67 0.52 -3.93 11.60
C TYR A 67 -0.30 -4.25 12.86
N GLN A 68 -1.05 -3.27 13.39
CA GLN A 68 -1.93 -3.47 14.55
C GLN A 68 -3.03 -4.50 14.30
N GLY A 69 -3.56 -4.56 13.07
CA GLY A 69 -4.55 -5.56 12.68
C GLY A 69 -3.99 -6.98 12.68
N ILE A 70 -2.79 -7.15 12.12
CA ILE A 70 -2.12 -8.45 12.05
C ILE A 70 -1.64 -8.90 13.45
N ALA A 71 -1.07 -8.00 14.24
CA ALA A 71 -0.57 -8.30 15.59
C ALA A 71 -1.69 -8.68 16.59
N LYS A 72 -2.96 -8.43 16.26
CA LYS A 72 -4.11 -8.94 17.03
C LYS A 72 -4.45 -10.40 16.70
N ALA A 73 -4.15 -10.85 15.49
CA ALA A 73 -4.39 -12.22 15.08
C ALA A 73 -3.24 -13.13 15.54
N THR A 74 -1.98 -12.71 15.30
CA THR A 74 -0.81 -13.56 15.50
C THR A 74 0.24 -12.91 16.39
N THR A 75 0.92 -13.72 17.21
CA THR A 75 2.08 -13.30 18.02
C THR A 75 3.41 -13.56 17.31
N GLN A 76 3.37 -14.13 16.12
CA GLN A 76 4.55 -14.60 15.41
C GLN A 76 5.22 -13.47 14.61
N PRO A 77 6.52 -13.57 14.31
CA PRO A 77 7.21 -12.52 13.56
C PRO A 77 6.64 -12.38 12.15
N PHE A 78 6.25 -11.15 11.80
CA PHE A 78 5.83 -10.77 10.45
C PHE A 78 6.32 -9.35 10.15
N ASP A 79 6.35 -9.03 8.85
CA ASP A 79 6.44 -7.66 8.36
C ASP A 79 5.29 -7.42 7.39
N ALA A 80 4.77 -6.20 7.36
CA ALA A 80 3.64 -5.82 6.53
C ALA A 80 3.71 -4.34 6.15
N SER A 81 3.50 -4.05 4.87
CA SER A 81 3.45 -2.69 4.34
C SER A 81 2.40 -2.58 3.25
N ALA A 82 1.77 -1.41 3.15
CA ALA A 82 0.92 -1.04 2.04
C ALA A 82 1.70 -0.25 1.00
N PHE A 83 1.31 -0.40 -0.26
CA PHE A 83 1.87 0.35 -1.36
C PHE A 83 0.79 0.82 -2.32
N ASN A 84 1.04 1.98 -2.93
CA ASN A 84 0.23 2.58 -3.97
C ASN A 84 1.16 2.95 -5.13
N VAL A 85 0.82 2.53 -6.34
CA VAL A 85 1.55 2.86 -7.56
C VAL A 85 0.54 3.42 -8.56
N ASN A 86 0.81 4.59 -9.12
CA ASN A 86 -0.12 5.25 -10.03
C ASN A 86 0.55 5.39 -11.40
N TYR A 87 -0.12 4.89 -12.44
CA TYR A 87 0.26 5.03 -13.84
C TYR A 87 -0.64 6.06 -14.53
N SER A 88 -0.34 6.39 -15.80
CA SER A 88 -1.13 7.37 -16.56
C SER A 88 -2.55 6.92 -16.86
N ASP A 89 -2.78 5.61 -17.01
CA ASP A 89 -4.05 5.00 -17.42
C ASP A 89 -4.74 4.20 -16.31
N SER A 90 -4.00 3.70 -15.32
CA SER A 90 -4.52 2.95 -14.17
C SER A 90 -3.61 3.10 -12.95
N GLY A 91 -3.86 2.36 -11.88
CA GLY A 91 -2.97 2.28 -10.73
C GLY A 91 -3.07 0.92 -10.04
N LEU A 92 -2.14 0.64 -9.14
CA LEU A 92 -2.08 -0.58 -8.36
C LEU A 92 -2.05 -0.22 -6.88
N PHE A 93 -2.99 -0.76 -6.12
CA PHE A 93 -3.01 -0.61 -4.67
C PHE A 93 -3.03 -1.97 -4.00
N GLY A 94 -2.24 -2.11 -2.94
CA GLY A 94 -2.20 -3.37 -2.20
C GLY A 94 -1.31 -3.34 -1.00
N PHE A 95 -1.06 -4.54 -0.49
CA PHE A 95 -0.16 -4.74 0.62
C PHE A 95 0.78 -5.91 0.35
N TYR A 96 1.93 -5.83 0.97
CA TYR A 96 2.98 -6.83 0.94
C TYR A 96 3.23 -7.32 2.36
N ILE A 97 3.32 -8.64 2.52
CA ILE A 97 3.61 -9.28 3.79
C ILE A 97 4.80 -10.21 3.67
N ILE A 98 5.54 -10.30 4.76
CA ILE A 98 6.57 -11.29 4.99
C ILE A 98 6.20 -12.01 6.29
N SER A 99 6.11 -13.33 6.27
CA SER A 99 5.84 -14.12 7.47
C SER A 99 6.58 -15.44 7.47
N GLN A 100 6.64 -16.09 8.62
CA GLN A 100 7.00 -17.50 8.67
C GLN A 100 5.93 -18.34 7.96
N ALA A 101 6.35 -19.39 7.26
CA ALA A 101 5.45 -20.22 6.46
C ALA A 101 4.19 -20.66 7.21
N PRO A 102 4.27 -21.25 8.42
CA PRO A 102 3.10 -21.79 9.13
C PRO A 102 2.00 -20.75 9.43
N HIS A 103 2.35 -19.47 9.44
CA HIS A 103 1.48 -18.36 9.82
C HIS A 103 1.06 -17.48 8.64
N ALA A 104 1.50 -17.80 7.41
CA ALA A 104 1.22 -16.99 6.23
C ALA A 104 -0.28 -16.77 5.99
N GLY A 105 -1.09 -17.83 6.08
CA GLY A 105 -2.54 -17.71 5.90
C GLY A 105 -3.23 -16.86 6.96
N GLU A 106 -2.78 -16.92 8.21
CA GLU A 106 -3.31 -16.09 9.29
C GLU A 106 -2.97 -14.61 9.07
N VAL A 107 -1.69 -14.32 8.75
CA VAL A 107 -1.21 -12.96 8.48
C VAL A 107 -1.93 -12.32 7.29
N ILE A 108 -2.07 -13.06 6.19
CA ILE A 108 -2.78 -12.59 4.99
C ILE A 108 -4.25 -12.27 5.30
N LYS A 109 -4.95 -13.18 5.98
CA LYS A 109 -6.37 -12.99 6.33
C LYS A 109 -6.54 -11.82 7.28
N ALA A 110 -5.64 -11.65 8.26
CA ALA A 110 -5.68 -10.53 9.19
C ALA A 110 -5.43 -9.18 8.47
N ALA A 111 -4.49 -9.13 7.53
CA ALA A 111 -4.24 -7.96 6.69
C ALA A 111 -5.49 -7.56 5.88
N LEU A 112 -6.13 -8.53 5.21
CA LEU A 112 -7.37 -8.29 4.48
C LEU A 112 -8.50 -7.83 5.39
N ASN A 113 -8.68 -8.46 6.54
CA ASN A 113 -9.71 -8.10 7.51
C ASN A 113 -9.53 -6.68 8.04
N GLN A 114 -8.28 -6.23 8.21
CA GLN A 114 -8.00 -4.86 8.61
C GLN A 114 -8.44 -3.84 7.55
N ILE A 115 -8.21 -4.13 6.26
CA ILE A 115 -8.68 -3.27 5.17
C ILE A 115 -10.21 -3.32 5.04
N LYS A 116 -10.81 -4.51 5.20
CA LYS A 116 -12.28 -4.69 5.27
C LYS A 116 -12.90 -3.85 6.41
N ALA A 117 -12.25 -3.78 7.58
CA ALA A 117 -12.71 -2.95 8.69
C ALA A 117 -12.68 -1.45 8.35
N ILE A 118 -11.61 -0.96 7.70
CA ILE A 118 -11.54 0.45 7.22
C ILE A 118 -12.64 0.70 6.17
N ALA A 119 -12.87 -0.23 5.25
CA ALA A 119 -13.94 -0.13 4.25
C ALA A 119 -15.35 -0.06 4.88
N GLN A 120 -15.53 -0.63 6.08
CA GLN A 120 -16.76 -0.53 6.86
C GLN A 120 -16.85 0.76 7.71
N GLY A 121 -15.83 1.62 7.66
CA GLY A 121 -15.79 2.88 8.40
C GLY A 121 -15.06 2.80 9.75
N SER A 122 -14.37 1.69 10.06
CA SER A 122 -13.58 1.54 11.28
C SER A 122 -12.23 2.29 11.19
N ILE A 123 -12.29 3.61 11.03
CA ILE A 123 -11.13 4.50 11.01
C ILE A 123 -11.46 5.80 11.75
N ALA A 124 -10.57 6.22 12.65
CA ALA A 124 -10.73 7.50 13.34
C ALA A 124 -10.22 8.65 12.46
N GLU A 125 -10.84 9.82 12.58
CA GLU A 125 -10.42 11.02 11.85
C GLU A 125 -9.00 11.46 12.21
N ASP A 126 -8.57 11.22 13.45
CA ASP A 126 -7.20 11.46 13.91
C ASP A 126 -6.18 10.60 13.15
N ASP A 127 -6.52 9.35 12.82
CA ASP A 127 -5.64 8.47 12.05
C ASP A 127 -5.50 8.96 10.60
N VAL A 128 -6.59 9.45 10.00
CA VAL A 128 -6.57 10.07 8.66
C VAL A 128 -5.74 11.34 8.66
N THR A 129 -5.92 12.19 9.66
CA THR A 129 -5.17 13.44 9.82
C THR A 129 -3.68 13.17 9.99
N LYS A 130 -3.32 12.18 10.81
CA LYS A 130 -1.95 11.71 10.97
C LYS A 130 -1.38 11.21 9.64
N ALA A 131 -2.12 10.39 8.90
CA ALA A 131 -1.69 9.85 7.61
C ALA A 131 -1.46 10.95 6.56
N LYS A 132 -2.35 11.95 6.49
CA LYS A 132 -2.16 13.14 5.64
C LYS A 132 -0.87 13.90 5.99
N ASN A 133 -0.63 14.14 7.28
CA ASN A 133 0.56 14.84 7.73
C ASN A 133 1.84 14.05 7.42
N GLN A 134 1.81 12.73 7.56
CA GLN A 134 2.92 11.86 7.17
C GLN A 134 3.18 11.91 5.66
N LEU A 135 2.12 11.78 4.83
CA LEU A 135 2.23 11.87 3.38
C LEU A 135 2.80 13.22 2.93
N LYS A 136 2.30 14.33 3.48
CA LYS A 136 2.82 15.68 3.21
C LYS A 136 4.28 15.81 3.63
N ALA A 137 4.64 15.34 4.82
CA ALA A 137 6.01 15.40 5.30
C ALA A 137 6.97 14.63 4.37
N THR A 138 6.61 13.40 4.00
CA THR A 138 7.41 12.57 3.09
C THR A 138 7.57 13.23 1.72
N TYR A 139 6.49 13.79 1.16
CA TYR A 139 6.53 14.51 -0.12
C TYR A 139 7.38 15.79 -0.06
N LEU A 140 7.20 16.61 0.97
CA LEU A 140 7.96 17.86 1.12
C LEU A 140 9.45 17.59 1.34
N MET A 141 9.80 16.56 2.11
CA MET A 141 11.18 16.12 2.27
C MET A 141 11.79 15.62 0.96
N SER A 142 11.01 14.95 0.09
CA SER A 142 11.54 14.50 -1.21
C SER A 142 11.83 15.65 -2.17
N VAL A 143 11.08 16.75 -2.11
CA VAL A 143 11.28 17.93 -2.98
C VAL A 143 12.18 19.02 -2.37
N GLU A 144 12.71 18.82 -1.16
CA GLU A 144 13.61 19.77 -0.49
C GLU A 144 14.99 19.84 -1.16
N THR A 145 15.42 18.73 -1.78
CA THR A 145 16.69 18.68 -2.52
C THR A 145 16.49 19.10 -3.97
N ALA A 146 17.49 19.75 -4.56
CA ALA A 146 17.43 20.14 -5.98
C ALA A 146 17.23 18.94 -6.92
N GLU A 147 17.87 17.81 -6.61
CA GLU A 147 17.71 16.56 -7.35
C GLU A 147 16.28 16.03 -7.26
N GLY A 148 15.71 15.99 -6.04
CA GLY A 148 14.34 15.55 -5.82
C GLY A 148 13.31 16.46 -6.48
N LEU A 149 13.51 17.78 -6.41
CA LEU A 149 12.66 18.75 -7.11
C LEU A 149 12.74 18.59 -8.64
N LEU A 150 13.94 18.41 -9.21
CA LEU A 150 14.10 18.19 -10.64
C LEU A 150 13.45 16.88 -11.10
N ASN A 151 13.57 15.83 -10.29
CA ASN A 151 12.91 14.55 -10.57
C ASN A 151 11.38 14.67 -10.56
N GLU A 152 10.83 15.44 -9.61
CA GLU A 152 9.39 15.71 -9.54
C GLU A 152 8.92 16.49 -10.77
N ILE A 153 9.59 17.60 -11.11
CA ILE A 153 9.26 18.41 -12.29
C ILE A 153 9.34 17.56 -13.56
N GLY A 154 10.38 16.74 -13.70
CA GLY A 154 10.54 15.83 -14.84
C GLY A 154 9.41 14.81 -14.93
N SER A 155 9.06 14.18 -13.80
CA SER A 155 7.98 13.18 -13.74
C SER A 155 6.62 13.80 -14.06
N GLU A 156 6.28 14.93 -13.44
CA GLU A 156 5.01 15.63 -13.71
C GLU A 156 4.91 16.15 -15.14
N SER A 157 6.03 16.63 -15.71
CA SER A 157 6.08 17.09 -17.10
C SER A 157 5.83 15.94 -18.08
N LEU A 158 6.35 14.75 -17.79
CA LEU A 158 6.11 13.57 -18.63
C LEU A 158 4.68 13.04 -18.50
N VAL A 159 4.10 13.11 -17.31
CA VAL A 159 2.77 12.56 -17.01
C VAL A 159 1.64 13.50 -17.43
N SER A 160 1.76 14.78 -17.10
CA SER A 160 0.67 15.76 -17.21
C SER A 160 0.98 16.93 -18.15
N GLY A 161 2.23 17.05 -18.62
CA GLY A 161 2.67 18.20 -19.41
C GLY A 161 2.76 19.51 -18.61
N THR A 162 2.52 19.47 -17.31
CA THR A 162 2.50 20.64 -16.43
C THR A 162 3.23 20.34 -15.12
N HIS A 163 3.69 21.38 -14.43
CA HIS A 163 4.26 21.27 -13.09
C HIS A 163 3.27 21.81 -12.06
N THR A 164 3.01 21.04 -11.01
CA THR A 164 2.21 21.46 -9.86
C THR A 164 3.14 21.93 -8.75
N SER A 165 2.90 23.12 -8.21
CA SER A 165 3.69 23.58 -7.07
C SER A 165 3.50 22.66 -5.86
N PRO A 166 4.55 22.43 -5.03
CA PRO A 166 4.43 21.58 -3.85
C PRO A 166 3.31 22.01 -2.89
N SER A 167 3.01 23.32 -2.83
CA SER A 167 1.90 23.88 -2.05
C SER A 167 0.53 23.40 -2.54
N VAL A 168 0.31 23.28 -3.84
CA VAL A 168 -0.95 22.80 -4.41
C VAL A 168 -1.10 21.30 -4.19
N VAL A 169 0.00 20.53 -4.28
CA VAL A 169 0.00 19.10 -3.93
C VAL A 169 -0.38 18.90 -2.46
N ALA A 170 0.20 19.68 -1.55
CA ALA A 170 -0.14 19.64 -0.13
C ALA A 170 -1.63 19.95 0.12
N GLN A 171 -2.20 20.94 -0.59
CA GLN A 171 -3.64 21.25 -0.50
C GLN A 171 -4.52 20.11 -1.02
N LYS A 172 -4.13 19.45 -2.13
CA LYS A 172 -4.84 18.27 -2.64
C LYS A 172 -4.87 17.15 -1.60
N ILE A 173 -3.75 16.90 -0.89
CA ILE A 173 -3.69 15.91 0.19
C ILE A 173 -4.61 16.32 1.36
N ASP A 174 -4.61 17.60 1.74
CA ASP A 174 -5.46 18.09 2.83
C ASP A 174 -6.95 18.00 2.51
N SER A 175 -7.32 18.13 1.24
CA SER A 175 -8.71 18.04 0.77
C SER A 175 -9.34 16.64 0.87
N VAL A 176 -8.53 15.58 1.03
CA VAL A 176 -9.02 14.19 1.09
C VAL A 176 -9.90 13.98 2.33
N ALA A 177 -11.20 13.71 2.17
CA ALA A 177 -12.06 13.45 3.32
C ALA A 177 -11.86 12.02 3.85
N THR A 178 -12.24 11.78 5.11
CA THR A 178 -12.30 10.41 5.68
C THR A 178 -13.18 9.49 4.83
N ALA A 179 -14.27 10.02 4.26
CA ALA A 179 -15.13 9.29 3.35
C ALA A 179 -14.40 8.81 2.09
N ASP A 180 -13.46 9.59 1.55
CA ASP A 180 -12.68 9.22 0.37
C ASP A 180 -11.74 8.05 0.67
N VAL A 181 -11.12 8.04 1.87
CA VAL A 181 -10.28 6.94 2.35
C VAL A 181 -11.09 5.65 2.51
N VAL A 182 -12.30 5.76 3.08
CA VAL A 182 -13.23 4.62 3.21
C VAL A 182 -13.66 4.11 1.84
N ASN A 183 -13.93 5.01 0.88
CA ASN A 183 -14.29 4.64 -0.48
C ASN A 183 -13.13 3.97 -1.22
N ALA A 184 -11.89 4.44 -1.06
CA ALA A 184 -10.70 3.78 -1.59
C ALA A 184 -10.53 2.36 -1.02
N ALA A 185 -10.74 2.18 0.29
CA ALA A 185 -10.73 0.87 0.92
C ALA A 185 -11.85 -0.05 0.40
N LYS A 186 -13.06 0.49 0.17
CA LYS A 186 -14.16 -0.26 -0.47
C LYS A 186 -13.81 -0.69 -1.90
N LYS A 187 -13.16 0.18 -2.69
CA LYS A 187 -12.68 -0.19 -4.03
C LYS A 187 -11.68 -1.34 -3.97
N PHE A 188 -10.73 -1.33 -3.04
CA PHE A 188 -9.84 -2.47 -2.83
C PHE A 188 -10.59 -3.75 -2.42
N VAL A 189 -11.55 -3.66 -1.50
CA VAL A 189 -12.30 -4.84 -1.03
C VAL A 189 -13.18 -5.43 -2.13
N ASN A 190 -13.83 -4.60 -2.95
CA ASN A 190 -14.71 -5.04 -4.03
C ASN A 190 -13.96 -5.33 -5.34
N GLY A 191 -12.75 -4.80 -5.47
CA GLY A 191 -11.92 -4.97 -6.64
C GLY A 191 -11.50 -6.42 -6.83
N LYS A 192 -11.29 -6.79 -8.10
CA LYS A 192 -10.68 -8.06 -8.46
C LYS A 192 -9.25 -8.07 -7.92
N LYS A 193 -8.95 -9.07 -7.09
CA LYS A 193 -7.64 -9.22 -6.47
C LYS A 193 -6.72 -9.98 -7.41
N SER A 194 -5.43 -9.69 -7.31
CA SER A 194 -4.36 -10.51 -7.85
C SER A 194 -3.36 -10.75 -6.73
N MET A 195 -2.71 -11.91 -6.75
CA MET A 195 -1.76 -12.29 -5.71
C MET A 195 -0.47 -12.81 -6.33
N ALA A 196 0.65 -12.39 -5.76
CA ALA A 196 1.95 -12.98 -6.02
C ALA A 196 2.51 -13.49 -4.71
N ALA A 197 2.91 -14.76 -4.66
CA ALA A 197 3.49 -15.38 -3.47
C ALA A 197 4.77 -16.15 -3.82
N SER A 198 5.81 -16.03 -3.00
CA SER A 198 7.08 -16.72 -3.16
C SER A 198 7.62 -17.15 -1.80
N GLY A 199 8.19 -18.35 -1.69
CA GLY A 199 8.64 -18.91 -0.40
C GLY A 199 8.19 -20.35 -0.17
N ASP A 200 8.04 -20.71 1.10
CA ASP A 200 7.38 -21.95 1.51
C ASP A 200 5.85 -21.77 1.63
N LEU A 201 5.13 -22.07 0.55
CA LEU A 201 3.72 -21.74 0.36
C LEU A 201 2.74 -22.80 0.90
N GLY A 202 3.21 -23.76 1.70
CA GLY A 202 2.39 -24.89 2.19
C GLY A 202 1.15 -24.47 3.00
N SER A 203 1.20 -23.30 3.64
CA SER A 203 0.13 -22.72 4.45
C SER A 203 -0.35 -21.35 3.92
N THR A 204 0.06 -21.00 2.70
CA THR A 204 -0.42 -19.81 2.01
C THR A 204 -1.75 -20.14 1.33
N PRO A 205 -2.85 -19.43 1.66
CA PRO A 205 -4.15 -19.65 1.02
C PRO A 205 -4.08 -19.34 -0.47
N PHE A 206 -4.99 -19.92 -1.24
CA PHE A 206 -5.21 -19.51 -2.63
C PHE A 206 -6.08 -18.27 -2.71
N LEU A 207 -6.06 -17.58 -3.86
CA LEU A 207 -6.78 -16.32 -4.03
C LEU A 207 -8.31 -16.47 -3.88
N ASP A 208 -8.86 -17.65 -4.19
CA ASP A 208 -10.27 -18.00 -4.06
C ASP A 208 -10.70 -18.28 -2.61
N GLU A 209 -9.75 -18.44 -1.69
CA GLU A 209 -9.99 -18.69 -0.26
C GLU A 209 -10.01 -17.40 0.60
N LEU A 210 -9.89 -16.21 -0.01
CA LEU A 210 -9.63 -14.90 0.65
C LEU A 210 -10.81 -13.92 0.69
#